data_AF-A0A917MC82-F1
#
_entry.id   AF-A0A917MC82-F1
#
_cell.length_a   1.000
_cell.length_b   1.000
_cell.length_c   1.000
_cell.angle_alpha   90.00
_cell.angle_beta   90.00
_cell.angle_gamma   90.00
#
_symmetry.space_group_name_H-M   'P 1'
#
loop_
_entity.id
_entity.type
_entity.pdbx_description
1 polymer ?
#
loop_
_entity_poly.entity_id
_entity_poly.type
_entity_poly.pdbx_seq_one_letter_code
_entity_poly.pdbx_strand_id
1 'polypeptide(L)'
;MRRNRDTLKEYFKNGSRPTESAFRDLIDSTLNTLDDGFSSSPQIGIGLAPQTEKGVVISTFLKPGDIHPIWEIALNSSNKDLVIRRRDGDTSPEPAITIKYDDDKQIGQHGGDVVVNGLVHSIGRKGAFANGRVPADGKWHDLLDEKQVQHEGCWMFEVAAGCGHHNKGRYALLSALAMHCFGSKRRIRRTRSYYGLFGNRICIRWQKVKGTFSCRLQLKTLFKYDEGVMIEYHISSLWDNPKMWHPFSMVNQHQK
;
A
#
# COMPACT_ATOMS: atom_id res chain seq x y z
N MET A 1 33.95 22.28 -11.96
CA MET A 1 34.23 21.17 -11.02
C MET A 1 33.88 21.65 -9.62
N ARG A 2 32.99 20.96 -8.89
CA ARG A 2 32.67 21.32 -7.49
C ARG A 2 33.92 21.19 -6.63
N ARG A 3 34.26 22.23 -5.87
CA ARG A 3 35.42 22.23 -4.96
C ARG A 3 34.99 21.73 -3.58
N ASN A 4 35.89 21.04 -2.88
CA ASN A 4 35.60 20.59 -1.52
C ASN A 4 35.57 21.79 -0.54
N ARG A 5 34.90 21.59 0.59
CA ARG A 5 34.67 22.66 1.58
C ARG A 5 35.97 23.21 2.17
N ASP A 6 37.01 22.39 2.27
CA ASP A 6 38.30 22.82 2.82
C ASP A 6 39.06 23.74 1.85
N THR A 7 39.00 23.46 0.55
CA THR A 7 39.55 24.36 -0.49
C THR A 7 38.80 25.68 -0.52
N LEU A 8 37.47 25.67 -0.38
CA LEU A 8 36.69 26.90 -0.28
C LEU A 8 37.08 27.70 0.97
N LYS A 9 37.23 27.06 2.13
CA LYS A 9 37.66 27.74 3.36
C LYS A 9 39.01 28.45 3.20
N GLU A 10 39.99 27.87 2.50
CA GLU A 10 41.29 28.51 2.25
C GLU A 10 41.16 29.86 1.50
N TYR A 11 40.28 29.93 0.49
CA TYR A 11 40.08 31.16 -0.29
C TYR A 11 39.52 32.33 0.52
N PHE A 12 38.83 32.04 1.64
CA PHE A 12 38.15 33.05 2.47
C PHE A 12 38.76 33.19 3.88
N LYS A 13 39.99 32.71 4.11
CA LYS A 13 40.70 32.93 5.38
C LYS A 13 41.01 34.41 5.61
N ASN A 14 41.21 34.77 6.88
CA ASN A 14 41.59 36.12 7.25
C ASN A 14 42.92 36.52 6.57
N GLY A 15 42.94 37.69 5.93
CA GLY A 15 44.05 38.18 5.11
C GLY A 15 44.03 37.74 3.65
N SER A 16 43.13 36.82 3.25
CA SER A 16 42.92 36.46 1.85
C SER A 16 42.08 37.51 1.12
N ARG A 17 42.36 37.75 -0.16
CA ARG A 17 41.55 38.59 -1.06
C ARG A 17 40.90 37.70 -2.13
N PRO A 18 39.68 37.18 -1.91
CA PRO A 18 39.03 36.25 -2.84
C PRO A 18 38.76 36.93 -4.19
N THR A 19 38.93 36.18 -5.27
CA THR A 19 38.65 36.63 -6.64
C THR A 19 37.19 36.38 -7.01
N GLU A 20 36.72 36.98 -8.10
CA GLU A 20 35.37 36.72 -8.63
C GLU A 20 35.11 35.21 -8.84
N SER A 21 36.11 34.46 -9.34
CA SER A 21 36.01 33.01 -9.48
C SER A 21 35.81 32.30 -8.14
N ALA A 22 36.43 32.77 -7.05
CA ALA A 22 36.25 32.20 -5.72
C ALA A 22 34.83 32.45 -5.18
N PHE A 23 34.25 33.62 -5.49
CA PHE A 23 32.84 33.91 -5.16
C PHE A 23 31.87 33.07 -6.01
N ARG A 24 32.15 32.89 -7.30
CA ARG A 24 31.35 32.00 -8.17
C ARG A 24 31.36 30.56 -7.67
N ASP A 25 32.54 30.04 -7.36
CA ASP A 25 32.69 28.69 -6.80
C ASP A 25 31.94 28.52 -5.48
N LEU A 26 31.88 29.57 -4.65
CA LEU A 26 31.11 29.57 -3.41
C LEU A 26 29.61 29.52 -3.68
N ILE A 27 29.09 30.39 -4.55
CA ILE A 27 27.67 30.47 -4.92
C ILE A 27 27.21 29.12 -5.51
N ASP A 28 27.95 28.57 -6.47
CA ASP A 28 27.65 27.28 -7.11
C ASP A 28 27.79 26.09 -6.13
N SER A 29 28.44 26.29 -4.99
CA SER A 29 28.57 25.30 -3.91
C SER A 29 27.53 25.46 -2.80
N THR A 30 26.68 26.49 -2.86
CA THR A 30 25.53 26.68 -1.97
C THR A 30 24.25 26.17 -2.63
N LEU A 31 23.33 25.60 -1.83
CA LEU A 31 22.02 25.17 -2.33
C LEU A 31 21.15 26.39 -2.59
N ASN A 32 20.65 26.52 -3.82
CA ASN A 32 19.65 27.49 -4.21
C ASN A 32 18.26 26.84 -4.23
N THR A 33 17.38 27.33 -3.35
CA THR A 33 16.05 26.74 -3.15
C THR A 33 15.11 26.89 -4.36
N LEU A 34 15.31 27.93 -5.19
CA LEU A 34 14.48 28.17 -6.36
C LEU A 34 14.96 27.38 -7.57
N ASP A 35 16.27 27.25 -7.73
CA ASP A 35 16.86 26.74 -8.96
C ASP A 35 17.27 25.25 -8.87
N ASP A 36 17.57 24.72 -7.67
CA ASP A 36 18.09 23.36 -7.53
C ASP A 36 16.99 22.28 -7.36
N GLY A 37 15.71 22.66 -7.44
CA GLY A 37 14.59 21.75 -7.19
C GLY A 37 14.53 21.21 -5.77
N PHE A 38 15.21 21.86 -4.84
CA PHE A 38 15.22 21.52 -3.43
C PHE A 38 14.53 22.63 -2.65
N SER A 39 13.48 22.32 -1.90
CA SER A 39 12.83 23.29 -1.02
C SER A 39 12.69 22.74 0.40
N SER A 40 12.78 23.64 1.38
CA SER A 40 12.45 23.29 2.76
C SER A 40 11.58 24.35 3.40
N SER A 41 10.43 23.94 3.92
CA SER A 41 9.56 24.80 4.72
C SER A 41 8.86 24.01 5.83
N PRO A 42 8.44 24.66 6.93
CA PRO A 42 7.68 23.99 7.99
C PRO A 42 6.39 23.32 7.50
N GLN A 43 5.79 23.80 6.42
CA GLN A 43 4.51 23.30 5.90
C GLN A 43 4.67 22.04 5.03
N ILE A 44 5.74 21.95 4.22
CA ILE A 44 5.94 20.85 3.27
C ILE A 44 7.05 19.88 3.66
N GLY A 45 7.90 20.25 4.63
CA GLY A 45 9.09 19.48 4.99
C GLY A 45 10.20 19.69 3.95
N ILE A 46 10.64 18.61 3.29
CA ILE A 46 11.63 18.63 2.20
C ILE A 46 10.90 18.37 0.88
N GLY A 47 10.92 19.35 -0.03
CA GLY A 47 10.42 19.22 -1.39
C GLY A 47 11.54 18.92 -2.37
N LEU A 48 11.32 17.95 -3.26
CA LEU A 48 12.23 17.59 -4.34
C LEU A 48 11.48 17.66 -5.67
N ALA A 49 12.04 18.38 -6.63
CA ALA A 49 11.52 18.50 -7.99
C ALA A 49 12.57 17.99 -8.98
N PRO A 50 12.17 17.12 -9.94
CA PRO A 50 13.09 16.66 -10.97
C PRO A 50 13.67 17.85 -11.75
N GLN A 51 14.98 17.84 -11.95
CA GLN A 51 15.67 18.86 -12.74
C GLN A 51 15.85 18.47 -14.22
N THR A 52 15.43 17.26 -14.58
CA THR A 52 15.57 16.72 -15.93
C THR A 52 14.31 15.93 -16.32
N GLU A 53 14.12 15.74 -17.61
CA GLU A 53 13.02 14.93 -18.16
C GLU A 53 13.04 13.47 -17.69
N LYS A 54 14.19 12.98 -17.18
CA LYS A 54 14.32 11.64 -16.59
C LYS A 54 13.58 11.49 -15.26
N GLY A 55 13.10 12.58 -14.66
CA GLY A 55 12.24 12.54 -13.49
C GLY A 55 12.94 12.20 -12.16
N VAL A 56 14.27 12.04 -12.16
CA VAL A 56 15.02 11.61 -10.96
C VAL A 56 15.03 12.72 -9.92
N VAL A 57 14.68 12.36 -8.68
CA VAL A 57 14.66 13.26 -7.51
C VAL A 57 15.64 12.84 -6.42
N ILE A 58 15.92 11.55 -6.28
CA ILE A 58 16.91 11.03 -5.32
C ILE A 58 17.75 9.96 -6.03
N SER A 59 19.05 9.99 -5.77
CA SER A 59 20.01 8.97 -6.21
C SER A 59 20.87 8.52 -5.03
N THR A 60 21.09 7.21 -4.91
CA THR A 60 21.95 6.64 -3.88
C THR A 60 23.20 6.06 -4.51
N PHE A 61 24.34 6.24 -3.84
CA PHE A 61 25.66 5.80 -4.31
C PHE A 61 26.22 4.81 -3.28
N LEU A 62 27.05 3.87 -3.73
CA LEU A 62 27.65 2.91 -2.83
C LEU A 62 28.71 3.58 -1.95
N LYS A 63 29.50 4.50 -2.54
CA LYS A 63 30.54 5.28 -1.87
C LYS A 63 30.51 6.74 -2.33
N PRO A 64 30.96 7.68 -1.47
CA PRO A 64 31.20 9.05 -1.90
C PRO A 64 32.20 9.10 -3.07
N GLY A 65 31.87 9.85 -4.12
CA GLY A 65 32.71 10.01 -5.31
C GLY A 65 32.43 9.02 -6.45
N ASP A 66 31.56 8.03 -6.25
CA ASP A 66 31.10 7.16 -7.33
C ASP A 66 30.40 7.98 -8.44
N ILE A 67 30.68 7.65 -9.70
CA ILE A 67 30.16 8.38 -10.87
C ILE A 67 28.70 8.01 -11.16
N HIS A 68 28.30 6.77 -10.83
CA HIS A 68 26.96 6.26 -11.11
C HIS A 68 26.26 5.80 -9.81
N PRO A 69 25.01 6.23 -9.56
CA PRO A 69 24.22 5.72 -8.45
C PRO A 69 23.78 4.27 -8.69
N ILE A 70 23.47 3.58 -7.60
CA ILE A 70 22.98 2.20 -7.59
C ILE A 70 21.44 2.11 -7.54
N TRP A 71 20.79 3.11 -6.95
CA TRP A 71 19.33 3.22 -6.93
C TRP A 71 18.88 4.66 -7.16
N GLU A 72 17.70 4.78 -7.75
CA GLU A 72 17.03 6.05 -7.98
C GLU A 72 15.59 6.00 -7.50
N ILE A 73 15.13 7.15 -7.00
CA ILE A 73 13.72 7.47 -6.83
C ILE A 73 13.42 8.55 -7.85
N ALA A 74 12.40 8.32 -8.68
CA ALA A 74 12.04 9.19 -9.79
C ALA A 74 10.51 9.31 -9.93
N LEU A 75 10.07 10.41 -10.54
CA LEU A 75 8.70 10.60 -10.99
C LEU A 75 8.60 10.31 -12.48
N ASN A 76 7.62 9.53 -12.89
CA ASN A 76 7.33 9.38 -14.31
C ASN A 76 6.59 10.62 -14.81
N SER A 77 7.20 11.33 -15.76
CA SER A 77 6.67 12.59 -16.32
C SER A 77 5.32 12.42 -17.04
N SER A 78 5.00 11.22 -17.52
CA SER A 78 3.76 10.96 -18.28
C SER A 78 2.53 10.74 -17.40
N ASN A 79 2.69 10.08 -16.25
CA ASN A 79 1.57 9.62 -15.41
C ASN A 79 1.72 9.98 -13.92
N LYS A 80 2.77 10.71 -13.55
CA LYS A 80 3.08 11.15 -12.18
C LYS A 80 3.40 10.01 -11.20
N ASP A 81 3.55 8.76 -11.66
CA ASP A 81 3.90 7.64 -10.79
C ASP A 81 5.25 7.85 -10.11
N LEU A 82 5.35 7.43 -8.85
CA LEU A 82 6.61 7.38 -8.12
C LEU A 82 7.25 6.01 -8.33
N VAL A 83 8.46 5.99 -8.89
CA VAL A 83 9.19 4.76 -9.19
C VAL A 83 10.47 4.67 -8.37
N ILE A 84 10.76 3.45 -7.90
CA ILE A 84 12.03 3.07 -7.27
C ILE A 84 12.67 2.03 -8.18
N ARG A 85 13.85 2.34 -8.71
CA ARG A 85 14.55 1.46 -9.66
C ARG A 85 16.02 1.29 -9.31
N ARG A 86 16.54 0.12 -9.65
CA ARG A 86 17.98 -0.15 -9.68
C ARG A 86 18.57 0.50 -10.92
N ARG A 87 19.84 0.91 -10.85
CA ARG A 87 20.59 1.27 -12.04
C ARG A 87 21.57 0.14 -12.37
N ASP A 88 21.67 -0.21 -13.64
CA ASP A 88 22.72 -1.09 -14.17
C ASP A 88 23.41 -0.41 -15.36
N GLY A 89 24.51 0.30 -15.08
CA GLY A 89 25.19 1.15 -16.07
C GLY A 89 24.26 2.23 -16.66
N ASP A 90 24.23 2.34 -17.98
CA ASP A 90 23.34 3.26 -18.71
C ASP A 90 21.95 2.67 -19.03
N THR A 91 21.73 1.39 -18.72
CA THR A 91 20.43 0.76 -18.96
C THR A 91 19.52 1.09 -17.79
N SER A 92 18.33 1.61 -18.07
CA SER A 92 17.27 1.73 -17.06
C SER A 92 16.48 0.43 -17.05
N PRO A 93 16.70 -0.49 -16.10
CA PRO A 93 15.81 -1.63 -15.95
C PRO A 93 14.40 -1.16 -15.56
N GLU A 94 13.43 -2.06 -15.68
CA GLU A 94 12.08 -1.81 -15.18
C GLU A 94 12.11 -1.41 -13.69
N PRO A 95 11.19 -0.54 -13.25
CA PRO A 95 11.06 -0.20 -11.84
C PRO A 95 10.90 -1.44 -10.96
N ALA A 96 11.65 -1.50 -9.86
CA ALA A 96 11.48 -2.54 -8.85
C ALA A 96 10.19 -2.33 -8.07
N ILE A 97 9.83 -1.07 -7.82
CA ILE A 97 8.58 -0.68 -7.17
C ILE A 97 8.02 0.52 -7.94
N THR A 98 6.73 0.46 -8.28
CA THR A 98 5.97 1.59 -8.81
C THR A 98 4.82 1.86 -7.87
N ILE A 99 4.73 3.07 -7.35
CA ILE A 99 3.59 3.57 -6.61
C ILE A 99 2.81 4.45 -7.58
N LYS A 100 1.61 3.99 -7.93
CA LYS A 100 0.81 4.68 -8.92
C LYS A 100 0.22 5.95 -8.34
N TYR A 101 0.26 7.01 -9.13
CA TYR A 101 -0.42 8.24 -8.79
C TYR A 101 -1.84 8.20 -9.36
N ASP A 102 -2.83 8.18 -8.48
CA ASP A 102 -4.26 8.20 -8.82
C ASP A 102 -4.89 9.50 -8.31
N ASP A 103 -5.29 10.38 -9.25
CA ASP A 103 -5.95 11.66 -8.95
C ASP A 103 -7.30 11.43 -8.25
N ASP A 104 -7.96 10.29 -8.47
CA ASP A 104 -9.30 10.00 -7.94
C ASP A 104 -9.28 9.28 -6.57
N LYS A 105 -8.10 8.94 -6.03
CA LYS A 105 -7.92 8.22 -4.75
C LYS A 105 -8.70 6.91 -4.64
N GLN A 106 -9.08 6.29 -5.77
CA GLN A 106 -9.89 5.07 -5.78
C GLN A 106 -8.97 3.86 -5.96
N ILE A 107 -8.60 3.27 -4.82
CA ILE A 107 -7.85 2.01 -4.71
C ILE A 107 -8.34 0.99 -5.77
N GLY A 108 -7.41 0.51 -6.61
CA GLY A 108 -7.62 -0.64 -7.48
C GLY A 108 -8.30 -0.41 -8.84
N GLN A 109 -8.75 0.81 -9.19
CA GLN A 109 -9.49 0.99 -10.46
C GLN A 109 -8.63 1.02 -11.74
N HIS A 110 -7.33 1.33 -11.64
CA HIS A 110 -6.44 1.52 -12.79
C HIS A 110 -5.19 0.62 -12.78
N GLY A 111 -5.33 -0.58 -12.22
CA GLY A 111 -4.21 -1.50 -11.96
C GLY A 111 -3.50 -1.10 -10.67
N GLY A 112 -3.04 -2.11 -9.90
CA GLY A 112 -2.72 -1.98 -8.48
C GLY A 112 -1.97 -0.71 -8.05
N ASP A 113 -2.36 -0.18 -6.89
CA ASP A 113 -1.83 1.05 -6.29
C ASP A 113 -0.31 1.01 -6.08
N VAL A 114 0.20 -0.19 -5.76
CA VAL A 114 1.63 -0.48 -5.65
C VAL A 114 1.94 -1.72 -6.47
N VAL A 115 2.82 -1.58 -7.44
CA VAL A 115 3.35 -2.68 -8.24
C VAL A 115 4.76 -2.99 -7.76
N VAL A 116 5.00 -4.25 -7.37
CA VAL A 116 6.33 -4.74 -7.02
C VAL A 116 6.79 -5.70 -8.11
N ASN A 117 7.87 -5.35 -8.80
CA ASN A 117 8.48 -6.21 -9.81
C ASN A 117 9.44 -7.20 -9.14
N GLY A 118 8.88 -8.29 -8.62
CA GLY A 118 9.63 -9.33 -7.93
C GLY A 118 8.80 -10.08 -6.89
N LEU A 119 9.50 -10.79 -6.00
CA LEU A 119 8.89 -11.54 -4.91
C LEU A 119 8.80 -10.69 -3.63
N VAL A 120 7.67 -10.78 -2.94
CA VAL A 120 7.48 -10.19 -1.61
C VAL A 120 7.60 -11.29 -0.55
N HIS A 121 8.63 -11.22 0.29
CA HIS A 121 8.78 -12.09 1.46
C HIS A 121 8.26 -11.35 2.70
N SER A 122 7.32 -11.96 3.43
CA SER A 122 6.66 -11.33 4.59
C SER A 122 6.52 -12.31 5.75
N ILE A 123 6.69 -11.81 6.99
CA ILE A 123 6.49 -12.59 8.22
C ILE A 123 4.99 -12.88 8.43
N GLY A 124 4.12 -11.97 8.00
CA GLY A 124 2.68 -12.13 8.08
C GLY A 124 1.94 -11.00 7.37
N ARG A 125 0.61 -11.13 7.29
CA ARG A 125 -0.30 -10.12 6.75
C ARG A 125 -1.54 -10.02 7.62
N LYS A 126 -2.01 -8.79 7.87
CA LYS A 126 -3.30 -8.52 8.50
C LYS A 126 -4.14 -7.73 7.51
N GLY A 127 -5.35 -8.21 7.21
CA GLY A 127 -6.24 -7.55 6.27
C GLY A 127 -6.65 -6.16 6.76
N ALA A 128 -6.63 -5.19 5.85
CA ALA A 128 -6.93 -3.78 6.13
C ALA A 128 -8.30 -3.33 5.59
N PHE A 129 -9.01 -4.17 4.81
CA PHE A 129 -10.30 -3.79 4.22
C PHE A 129 -11.37 -3.59 5.30
N ALA A 130 -11.46 -4.52 6.24
CA ALA A 130 -12.27 -4.38 7.45
C ALA A 130 -11.64 -5.19 8.58
N ASN A 131 -11.77 -4.70 9.81
CA ASN A 131 -11.30 -5.40 11.00
C ASN A 131 -12.14 -4.95 12.19
N GLY A 132 -12.21 -5.79 13.22
CA GLY A 132 -12.98 -5.45 14.40
C GLY A 132 -13.16 -6.59 15.37
N ARG A 133 -14.10 -6.40 16.28
CA ARG A 133 -14.43 -7.36 17.33
C ARG A 133 -15.95 -7.52 17.45
N VAL A 134 -16.41 -8.77 17.53
CA VAL A 134 -17.83 -9.09 17.80
C VAL A 134 -17.94 -10.05 18.98
N PRO A 135 -19.04 -10.03 19.76
CA PRO A 135 -19.20 -10.94 20.89
C PRO A 135 -19.13 -12.42 20.51
N ALA A 136 -18.45 -13.23 21.33
CA ALA A 136 -18.39 -14.70 21.18
C ALA A 136 -19.61 -15.40 21.83
N ASP A 137 -20.80 -14.85 21.63
CA ASP A 137 -22.02 -15.16 22.38
C ASP A 137 -22.91 -16.25 21.75
N GLY A 138 -22.47 -16.86 20.66
CA GLY A 138 -23.23 -17.87 19.91
C GLY A 138 -24.24 -17.30 18.90
N LYS A 139 -24.37 -15.97 18.80
CA LYS A 139 -25.27 -15.26 17.87
C LYS A 139 -24.50 -14.77 16.64
N TRP A 140 -25.21 -14.57 15.53
CA TRP A 140 -24.64 -14.05 14.29
C TRP A 140 -24.44 -12.53 14.39
N HIS A 141 -23.25 -12.07 14.05
CA HIS A 141 -22.87 -10.66 14.01
C HIS A 141 -22.38 -10.28 12.61
N ASP A 142 -22.78 -9.12 12.11
CA ASP A 142 -22.31 -8.54 10.85
C ASP A 142 -20.85 -8.09 10.99
N LEU A 143 -20.03 -8.31 9.96
CA LEU A 143 -18.59 -7.97 9.96
C LEU A 143 -18.25 -6.68 9.20
N LEU A 144 -19.23 -6.11 8.52
CA LEU A 144 -19.08 -4.95 7.68
C LEU A 144 -20.12 -3.93 8.13
N ASP A 145 -19.69 -2.69 8.38
CA ASP A 145 -20.58 -1.58 8.75
C ASP A 145 -21.48 -1.19 7.58
N GLU A 146 -22.58 -0.45 7.77
CA GLU A 146 -23.51 -0.09 6.68
C GLU A 146 -22.86 0.60 5.48
N LYS A 147 -21.81 1.41 5.71
CA LYS A 147 -21.01 2.02 4.63
C LYS A 147 -20.16 1.00 3.85
N GLN A 148 -19.78 -0.08 4.51
CA GLN A 148 -19.05 -1.22 3.95
C GLN A 148 -20.00 -2.36 3.55
N VAL A 149 -21.28 -2.32 3.91
CA VAL A 149 -22.29 -3.28 3.49
C VAL A 149 -22.40 -3.12 2.00
N GLN A 150 -21.93 -4.15 1.33
CA GLN A 150 -21.68 -4.10 -0.08
C GLN A 150 -23.01 -3.99 -0.83
N HIS A 151 -23.15 -2.88 -1.53
CA HIS A 151 -24.13 -2.73 -2.59
C HIS A 151 -23.87 -3.81 -3.66
N GLU A 152 -24.82 -3.90 -4.59
CA GLU A 152 -24.78 -4.83 -5.71
C GLU A 152 -23.39 -4.99 -6.36
N GLY A 153 -22.91 -6.23 -6.52
CA GLY A 153 -21.64 -6.53 -7.17
C GLY A 153 -21.06 -7.93 -6.92
N CYS A 154 -19.87 -8.17 -7.48
CA CYS A 154 -19.03 -9.35 -7.30
C CYS A 154 -17.99 -9.10 -6.21
N TRP A 155 -17.88 -10.02 -5.25
CA TRP A 155 -17.02 -9.82 -4.09
C TRP A 155 -16.27 -11.08 -3.69
N MET A 156 -15.04 -10.90 -3.23
CA MET A 156 -14.17 -11.97 -2.76
C MET A 156 -13.30 -11.49 -1.61
N PHE A 157 -13.40 -12.18 -0.47
CA PHE A 157 -12.68 -11.85 0.76
C PHE A 157 -11.85 -13.00 1.29
N GLU A 158 -10.69 -12.67 1.84
CA GLU A 158 -9.99 -13.49 2.82
C GLU A 158 -10.37 -12.99 4.22
N VAL A 159 -10.87 -13.90 5.05
CA VAL A 159 -11.28 -13.62 6.43
C VAL A 159 -10.43 -14.47 7.35
N ALA A 160 -9.77 -13.84 8.32
CA ALA A 160 -9.18 -14.53 9.44
C ALA A 160 -9.79 -14.03 10.74
N ALA A 161 -10.18 -14.96 11.61
CA ALA A 161 -10.83 -14.65 12.87
C ALA A 161 -10.38 -15.60 13.98
N GLY A 162 -10.30 -15.07 15.19
CA GLY A 162 -9.90 -15.83 16.37
C GLY A 162 -10.64 -15.36 17.61
N CYS A 163 -10.95 -16.31 18.49
CA CYS A 163 -11.41 -16.01 19.84
C CYS A 163 -10.79 -16.99 20.82
N GLY A 164 -10.72 -16.58 22.07
CA GLY A 164 -10.35 -17.48 23.14
C GLY A 164 -10.26 -16.76 24.46
N HIS A 165 -10.20 -17.56 25.51
CA HIS A 165 -10.03 -17.06 26.87
C HIS A 165 -8.70 -17.57 27.41
N HIS A 166 -7.82 -16.63 27.76
CA HIS A 166 -6.52 -16.96 28.33
C HIS A 166 -6.70 -17.87 29.55
N ASN A 167 -5.89 -18.94 29.63
CA ASN A 167 -5.88 -19.94 30.71
C ASN A 167 -7.18 -20.72 30.99
N LYS A 168 -8.18 -20.67 30.10
CA LYS A 168 -9.40 -21.48 30.23
C LYS A 168 -9.49 -22.64 29.24
N GLY A 169 -8.48 -22.83 28.39
CA GLY A 169 -8.45 -23.95 27.45
C GLY A 169 -9.58 -23.91 26.40
N ARG A 170 -10.04 -22.71 26.03
CA ARG A 170 -11.09 -22.52 25.02
C ARG A 170 -10.62 -21.53 23.98
N TYR A 171 -10.30 -22.04 22.80
CA TYR A 171 -9.77 -21.25 21.69
C TYR A 171 -10.36 -21.73 20.37
N ALA A 172 -10.59 -20.80 19.45
CA ALA A 172 -11.02 -21.08 18.10
C ALA A 172 -10.30 -20.17 17.11
N LEU A 173 -9.89 -20.74 15.98
CA LEU A 173 -9.35 -20.03 14.84
C LEU A 173 -10.13 -20.39 13.57
N LEU A 174 -10.31 -19.40 12.71
CA LEU A 174 -10.93 -19.50 11.40
C LEU A 174 -10.07 -18.78 10.37
N SER A 175 -9.82 -19.44 9.25
CA SER A 175 -9.44 -18.81 7.99
C SER A 175 -10.49 -19.18 6.94
N ALA A 176 -10.97 -18.22 6.16
CA ALA A 176 -12.00 -18.45 5.16
C ALA A 176 -11.82 -17.58 3.92
N LEU A 177 -12.14 -18.16 2.76
CA LEU A 177 -12.35 -17.47 1.50
C LEU A 177 -13.86 -17.38 1.26
N ALA A 178 -14.40 -16.17 1.27
CA ALA A 178 -15.83 -15.91 1.13
C ALA A 178 -16.08 -15.10 -0.13
N MET A 179 -16.97 -15.59 -1.02
CA MET A 179 -17.25 -14.94 -2.29
C MET A 179 -18.70 -15.09 -2.75
N HIS A 180 -19.15 -14.15 -3.56
CA HIS A 180 -20.42 -14.22 -4.27
C HIS A 180 -20.43 -13.32 -5.50
N CYS A 181 -21.33 -13.58 -6.45
CA CYS A 181 -21.61 -12.70 -7.57
C CYS A 181 -23.05 -12.20 -7.43
N PHE A 182 -23.24 -10.89 -7.25
CA PHE A 182 -24.56 -10.23 -7.14
C PHE A 182 -25.49 -10.88 -6.10
N GLY A 183 -24.92 -11.25 -4.95
CA GLY A 183 -25.61 -11.95 -3.85
C GLY A 183 -26.08 -13.38 -4.18
N SER A 184 -25.80 -13.86 -5.38
CA SER A 184 -26.08 -15.22 -5.84
C SER A 184 -24.87 -16.14 -5.62
N LYS A 185 -25.12 -17.45 -5.67
CA LYS A 185 -24.11 -18.52 -5.55
C LYS A 185 -23.06 -18.25 -4.46
N ARG A 186 -23.53 -17.84 -3.28
CA ARG A 186 -22.72 -17.57 -2.08
C ARG A 186 -21.87 -18.78 -1.72
N ARG A 187 -20.54 -18.68 -1.87
CA ARG A 187 -19.60 -19.75 -1.54
C ARG A 187 -18.67 -19.30 -0.41
N ILE A 188 -18.40 -20.23 0.49
CA ILE A 188 -17.39 -20.05 1.53
C ILE A 188 -16.57 -21.33 1.62
N ARG A 189 -15.27 -21.23 1.38
CA ARG A 189 -14.29 -22.26 1.75
C ARG A 189 -13.68 -21.84 3.07
N ARG A 190 -13.66 -22.72 4.07
CA ARG A 190 -13.19 -22.40 5.41
C ARG A 190 -12.34 -23.51 5.99
N THR A 191 -11.30 -23.12 6.72
CA THR A 191 -10.46 -23.97 7.57
C THR A 191 -10.62 -23.49 9.00
N ARG A 192 -10.77 -24.43 9.94
CA ARG A 192 -11.00 -24.12 11.35
C ARG A 192 -10.12 -24.98 12.23
N SER A 193 -9.60 -24.39 13.30
CA SER A 193 -8.95 -25.10 14.39
C SER A 193 -9.59 -24.70 15.71
N TYR A 194 -9.52 -25.58 16.69
CA TYR A 194 -10.05 -25.32 18.02
C TYR A 194 -9.27 -26.08 19.08
N TYR A 195 -9.36 -25.61 20.31
CA TYR A 195 -8.85 -26.29 21.50
C TYR A 195 -9.96 -26.43 22.55
N GLY A 196 -9.94 -27.52 23.30
CA GLY A 196 -10.99 -27.93 24.23
C GLY A 196 -12.11 -28.70 23.53
N LEU A 197 -13.36 -28.28 23.72
CA LEU A 197 -14.53 -28.99 23.21
C LEU A 197 -14.76 -28.76 21.71
N PHE A 198 -15.32 -29.76 21.03
CA PHE A 198 -15.60 -29.71 19.58
C PHE A 198 -16.49 -28.53 19.14
N GLY A 199 -17.30 -27.97 20.06
CA GLY A 199 -18.13 -26.79 19.80
C GLY A 199 -17.43 -25.45 19.96
N ASN A 200 -16.16 -25.41 20.39
CA ASN A 200 -15.32 -24.20 20.40
C ASN A 200 -14.90 -23.82 18.96
N ARG A 201 -15.85 -23.54 18.08
CA ARG A 201 -15.59 -23.21 16.67
C ARG A 201 -16.21 -21.89 16.30
N ILE A 202 -15.57 -21.17 15.38
CA ILE A 202 -16.16 -20.02 14.72
C ILE A 202 -16.89 -20.51 13.45
N CYS A 203 -18.08 -19.98 13.23
CA CYS A 203 -18.91 -20.21 12.06
C CYS A 203 -19.00 -18.92 11.26
N ILE A 204 -19.06 -19.05 9.93
CA ILE A 204 -19.14 -17.94 8.98
C ILE A 204 -20.25 -18.22 7.96
N ARG A 205 -20.99 -17.19 7.55
CA ARG A 205 -22.02 -17.28 6.51
C ARG A 205 -22.19 -15.99 5.72
N TRP A 206 -22.77 -16.14 4.53
CA TRP A 206 -23.39 -15.05 3.78
C TRP A 206 -24.90 -15.01 4.04
N GLN A 207 -25.39 -13.91 4.61
CA GLN A 207 -26.81 -13.65 4.80
C GLN A 207 -27.32 -12.74 3.68
N LYS A 208 -28.20 -13.24 2.81
CA LYS A 208 -28.79 -12.42 1.75
C LYS A 208 -29.76 -11.41 2.35
N VAL A 209 -29.67 -10.16 1.89
CA VAL A 209 -30.66 -9.12 2.21
C VAL A 209 -31.87 -9.33 1.30
N LYS A 210 -33.08 -9.39 1.88
CA LYS A 210 -34.30 -9.64 1.11
C LYS A 210 -34.54 -8.50 0.13
N GLY A 211 -34.99 -8.84 -1.08
CA GLY A 211 -35.34 -7.86 -2.12
C GLY A 211 -34.15 -7.16 -2.78
N THR A 212 -32.91 -7.53 -2.46
CA THR A 212 -31.71 -6.91 -3.05
C THR A 212 -30.68 -7.93 -3.53
N PHE A 213 -29.66 -7.44 -4.23
CA PHE A 213 -28.48 -8.20 -4.63
C PHE A 213 -27.35 -8.18 -3.57
N SER A 214 -27.60 -7.58 -2.40
CA SER A 214 -26.62 -7.46 -1.33
C SER A 214 -26.61 -8.65 -0.38
N CYS A 215 -25.44 -8.94 0.17
CA CYS A 215 -25.25 -9.94 1.22
C CYS A 215 -24.46 -9.35 2.40
N ARG A 216 -24.77 -9.81 3.60
CA ARG A 216 -24.01 -9.52 4.81
C ARG A 216 -23.12 -10.70 5.14
N LEU A 217 -21.84 -10.43 5.38
CA LEU A 217 -20.89 -11.41 5.88
C LEU A 217 -20.98 -11.45 7.40
N GLN A 218 -21.21 -12.63 7.97
CA GLN A 218 -21.45 -12.78 9.40
C GLN A 218 -20.57 -13.83 10.04
N LEU A 219 -20.16 -13.59 11.30
CA LEU A 219 -19.55 -14.59 12.17
C LEU A 219 -20.42 -14.90 13.37
N LYS A 220 -20.20 -16.09 13.93
CA LYS A 220 -20.60 -16.44 15.29
C LYS A 220 -19.69 -17.50 15.88
N THR A 221 -19.71 -17.67 17.19
CA THR A 221 -19.26 -18.92 17.80
C THR A 221 -20.34 -20.00 17.72
N LEU A 222 -19.94 -21.27 17.68
CA LEU A 222 -20.87 -22.39 17.74
C LEU A 222 -21.40 -22.56 19.17
N PHE A 223 -20.52 -22.65 20.15
CA PHE A 223 -20.87 -22.52 21.57
C PHE A 223 -20.60 -21.10 22.09
N LYS A 224 -21.47 -20.64 22.98
CA LYS A 224 -21.25 -19.40 23.73
C LYS A 224 -19.97 -19.52 24.56
N TYR A 225 -19.15 -18.48 24.51
CA TYR A 225 -18.01 -18.30 25.40
C TYR A 225 -18.41 -17.48 26.63
N ASP A 226 -17.52 -17.40 27.60
CA ASP A 226 -17.72 -16.61 28.81
C ASP A 226 -17.94 -15.13 28.47
N GLU A 227 -18.54 -14.39 29.40
CA GLU A 227 -18.79 -12.96 29.22
C GLU A 227 -17.49 -12.19 28.96
N GLY A 228 -17.55 -11.21 28.05
CA GLY A 228 -16.40 -10.41 27.64
C GLY A 228 -15.49 -11.06 26.60
N VAL A 229 -15.66 -12.34 26.25
CA VAL A 229 -14.89 -12.96 25.17
C VAL A 229 -15.38 -12.44 23.81
N MET A 230 -14.43 -11.93 23.02
CA MET A 230 -14.69 -11.39 21.69
C MET A 230 -14.06 -12.27 20.61
N ILE A 231 -14.69 -12.30 19.44
CA ILE A 231 -14.10 -12.74 18.18
C ILE A 231 -13.40 -11.53 17.56
N GLU A 232 -12.07 -11.54 17.52
CA GLU A 232 -11.31 -10.58 16.72
C GLU A 232 -11.21 -11.10 15.28
N TYR A 233 -11.43 -10.22 14.30
CA TYR A 233 -11.35 -10.57 12.89
C TYR A 233 -10.64 -9.50 12.08
N HIS A 234 -10.09 -9.92 10.95
CA HIS A 234 -9.59 -9.04 9.89
C HIS A 234 -9.94 -9.62 8.52
N ILE A 235 -10.19 -8.72 7.58
CA ILE A 235 -10.66 -9.01 6.23
C ILE A 235 -9.75 -8.32 5.24
N SER A 236 -9.30 -9.07 4.24
CA SER A 236 -8.64 -8.56 3.04
C SER A 236 -9.61 -8.68 1.87
N SER A 237 -9.71 -7.63 1.04
CA SER A 237 -10.34 -7.78 -0.28
C SER A 237 -9.37 -8.49 -1.22
N LEU A 238 -9.86 -9.48 -1.93
CA LEU A 238 -9.12 -10.17 -3.01
C LEU A 238 -9.64 -9.75 -4.39
N TRP A 239 -10.69 -8.92 -4.43
CA TRP A 239 -11.28 -8.39 -5.66
C TRP A 239 -11.75 -6.95 -5.43
N ASP A 240 -11.21 -6.01 -6.19
CA ASP A 240 -11.36 -4.56 -6.04
C ASP A 240 -12.24 -3.91 -7.13
N ASN A 241 -12.76 -4.70 -8.08
CA ASN A 241 -13.69 -4.24 -9.12
C ASN A 241 -15.09 -4.87 -9.01
N PRO A 242 -15.92 -4.50 -8.01
CA PRO A 242 -17.19 -5.17 -7.76
C PRO A 242 -18.19 -5.12 -8.91
N LYS A 243 -18.12 -4.07 -9.73
CA LYS A 243 -19.01 -3.90 -10.89
C LYS A 243 -18.48 -4.55 -12.17
N MET A 244 -17.28 -5.13 -12.14
CA MET A 244 -16.59 -5.66 -13.33
C MET A 244 -16.50 -4.63 -14.46
N TRP A 245 -16.43 -3.34 -14.12
CA TRP A 245 -16.32 -2.29 -15.12
C TRP A 245 -14.85 -2.16 -15.50
N HIS A 246 -14.55 -2.33 -16.78
CA HIS A 246 -13.28 -1.90 -17.34
C HIS A 246 -13.57 -0.68 -18.21
N PRO A 247 -12.87 0.46 -18.02
CA PRO A 247 -12.85 1.45 -19.08
C PRO A 247 -12.17 0.79 -20.28
N PHE A 248 -12.95 0.40 -21.28
CA PHE A 248 -12.40 -0.03 -22.55
C PHE A 248 -11.57 1.12 -23.10
N SER A 249 -10.26 0.90 -23.17
CA SER A 249 -9.35 1.63 -24.04
C SER A 249 -9.89 1.55 -25.46
N MET A 250 -10.48 2.65 -25.95
CA MET A 250 -10.69 2.87 -27.38
C MET A 250 -9.31 3.03 -28.04
N VAL A 251 -8.61 1.92 -28.25
CA VAL A 251 -7.46 1.89 -29.16
C VAL A 251 -8.01 1.75 -30.57
N ASN A 252 -8.15 2.91 -31.22
CA ASN A 252 -8.24 3.15 -32.65
C ASN A 252 -8.38 1.92 -33.57
N GLN A 253 -9.62 1.61 -33.96
CA GLN A 253 -9.89 1.02 -35.28
C GLN A 253 -9.90 2.12 -36.34
N HIS A 254 -8.76 2.76 -36.60
CA HIS A 254 -8.55 3.51 -37.84
C HIS A 254 -7.08 3.41 -38.26
N GLN A 255 -6.74 2.28 -38.87
CA GLN A 255 -5.78 2.26 -39.97
C GLN A 255 -6.56 1.74 -41.19
N LYS A 256 -6.92 2.69 -42.06
CA LYS A 256 -7.02 2.45 -43.50
C LYS A 256 -5.64 2.71 -44.09
#